data_AF-A0A7Y4SRG4-F1
#
_entry.id   AF-A0A7Y4SRG4-F1
#
_cell.length_a   1.000
_cell.length_b   1.000
_cell.length_c   1.000
_cell.angle_alpha   90.00
_cell.angle_beta   90.00
_cell.angle_gamma   90.00
#
_symmetry.space_group_name_H-M   'P 1'
#
loop_
_entity.id
_entity.type
_entity.pdbx_description
1 polymer ?
#
loop_
_entity_poly.entity_id
_entity_poly.type
_entity_poly.pdbx_seq_one_letter_code
_entity_poly.pdbx_strand_id
1 'polypeptide(L)'
;MKNERIVVAVVGVLTLIVLKAASVAVHAQQPPQILIESLAGRDSFQQYCAPCHGVGGKGDGPVASALRARPSDLTALARQSGGAFPGERVRNFVTGTGRTLPAHGTTEMPIWGQMFRAFESDARVRERIGNLVTYIESIQVPTTGNDDAGSRLFRTHCASCHGSTGRGDGPMAMQLRRMPPDLTQFTRRNGGVFPSEQVYRIVDGRDVMSHGDREMPVWGDAFRMTTGGGGAAAVKARIDAIVRYLAGIQERGV
;
A
#
# COMPACT_ATOMS: atom_id res chain seq x y z
N MET A 1 -34.71 81.22 48.13
CA MET A 1 -33.44 81.96 48.32
C MET A 1 -32.49 81.10 49.14
N LYS A 2 -31.30 80.84 48.58
CA LYS A 2 -30.03 80.39 49.21
C LYS A 2 -29.90 78.98 49.81
N ASN A 3 -29.06 78.20 49.11
CA ASN A 3 -28.06 77.22 49.52
C ASN A 3 -27.72 77.08 51.01
N GLU A 4 -27.49 75.84 51.45
CA GLU A 4 -26.22 75.31 52.01
C GLU A 4 -26.37 73.81 52.38
N ARG A 5 -25.77 72.89 51.61
CA ARG A 5 -24.56 72.10 51.92
C ARG A 5 -24.68 71.02 53.03
N ILE A 6 -24.79 69.77 52.56
CA ILE A 6 -23.97 68.60 52.92
C ILE A 6 -23.99 68.16 54.40
N VAL A 7 -24.72 67.09 54.69
CA VAL A 7 -24.25 66.05 55.62
C VAL A 7 -24.48 64.69 54.99
N VAL A 8 -23.36 64.02 54.78
CA VAL A 8 -23.17 62.67 54.26
C VAL A 8 -23.79 61.66 55.23
N ALA A 9 -24.72 60.84 54.75
CA ALA A 9 -25.13 59.61 55.43
C ALA A 9 -25.17 58.48 54.40
N VAL A 10 -24.01 57.83 54.28
CA VAL A 10 -23.79 56.59 53.54
C VAL A 10 -24.62 55.49 54.19
N VAL A 11 -25.80 55.19 53.62
CA VAL A 11 -26.50 53.92 53.88
C VAL A 11 -26.25 53.04 52.66
N GLY A 12 -25.32 52.11 52.85
CA GLY A 12 -24.83 51.20 51.83
C GLY A 12 -25.95 50.38 51.20
N VAL A 13 -26.32 50.75 49.98
CA VAL A 13 -26.96 49.82 49.05
C VAL A 13 -25.86 48.84 48.65
N LEU A 14 -25.86 47.67 49.28
CA LEU A 14 -25.01 46.54 48.93
C LEU A 14 -25.51 45.96 47.60
N THR A 15 -25.30 46.70 46.50
CA THR A 15 -25.50 46.20 45.14
C THR A 15 -24.53 45.05 44.93
N LEU A 16 -25.10 43.86 44.83
CA LEU A 16 -24.53 42.65 44.25
C LEU A 16 -23.89 42.97 42.90
N ILE A 17 -22.57 43.21 42.89
CA ILE A 17 -21.76 43.08 41.68
C ILE A 17 -20.98 41.78 41.84
N VAL A 18 -21.66 40.67 41.53
CA VAL A 18 -20.96 39.43 41.20
C VAL A 18 -20.22 39.72 39.90
N LEU A 19 -18.90 39.94 39.98
CA LEU A 19 -18.05 39.91 38.80
C LEU A 19 -18.19 38.51 38.19
N LYS A 20 -19.05 38.37 37.17
CA LYS A 20 -18.88 37.31 36.19
C LYS A 20 -17.55 37.59 35.51
N ALA A 21 -16.48 36.96 36.00
CA ALA A 21 -15.28 36.77 35.22
C ALA A 21 -15.71 36.02 33.95
N ALA A 22 -15.90 36.75 32.86
CA ALA A 22 -15.97 36.15 31.56
C ALA A 22 -14.59 35.53 31.35
N SER A 23 -14.51 34.21 31.52
CA SER A 23 -13.37 33.44 31.03
C SER A 23 -13.30 33.68 29.53
N VAL A 24 -12.54 34.68 29.12
CA VAL A 24 -11.99 34.71 27.77
C VAL A 24 -11.00 33.56 27.78
N ALA A 25 -11.49 32.36 27.46
CA ALA A 25 -10.64 31.29 27.01
C ALA A 25 -9.94 31.85 25.78
N VAL A 26 -8.73 32.37 26.00
CA VAL A 26 -7.73 32.56 24.96
C VAL A 26 -7.63 31.17 24.35
N HIS A 27 -8.33 30.96 23.23
CA HIS A 27 -8.01 29.89 22.33
C HIS A 27 -6.62 30.23 21.87
N ALA A 28 -5.61 29.72 22.58
CA ALA A 28 -4.27 29.66 22.07
C ALA A 28 -4.43 28.98 20.71
N GLN A 29 -4.33 29.74 19.62
CA GLN A 29 -4.23 29.16 18.30
C GLN A 29 -3.06 28.20 18.38
N GLN A 30 -3.35 26.90 18.47
CA GLN A 30 -2.32 25.88 18.40
C GLN A 30 -1.58 26.14 17.09
N PRO A 31 -0.24 26.26 17.12
CA PRO A 31 0.51 26.43 15.88
C PRO A 31 0.13 25.29 14.94
N PRO A 32 0.10 25.52 13.61
CA PRO A 32 -0.21 24.47 12.66
C PRO A 32 0.67 23.28 12.98
N GLN A 33 0.04 22.17 13.36
CA GLN A 33 0.73 20.96 13.79
C GLN A 33 1.33 20.33 12.51
N ILE A 34 2.52 20.82 12.11
CA ILE A 34 3.27 20.30 10.95
C ILE A 34 3.52 18.80 11.13
N LEU A 35 3.59 18.36 12.39
CA LEU A 35 3.69 16.96 12.76
C LEU A 35 2.46 16.49 13.54
N ILE A 36 1.99 15.27 13.23
CA ILE A 36 0.95 14.58 13.98
C ILE A 36 1.46 14.18 15.37
N GLU A 37 0.58 14.25 16.37
CA GLU A 37 0.90 13.84 17.74
C GLU A 37 1.13 12.33 17.85
N SER A 38 0.36 11.53 17.11
CA SER A 38 0.49 10.07 17.09
C SER A 38 1.88 9.61 16.67
N LEU A 39 2.43 8.65 17.42
CA LEU A 39 3.67 7.94 17.10
C LEU A 39 3.42 6.59 16.42
N ALA A 40 2.15 6.24 16.15
CA ALA A 40 1.84 5.01 15.43
C ALA A 40 2.48 5.05 14.03
N GLY A 41 3.07 3.93 13.62
CA GLY A 41 3.76 3.82 12.34
C GLY A 41 2.84 4.03 11.15
N ARG A 42 1.61 3.49 11.22
CA ARG A 42 0.56 3.66 10.22
C ARG A 42 0.21 5.14 10.02
N ASP A 43 -0.01 5.87 11.11
CA ASP A 43 -0.42 7.27 11.04
C ASP A 43 0.70 8.14 10.47
N SER A 44 1.94 7.90 10.90
CA SER A 44 3.12 8.57 10.33
C SER A 44 3.26 8.25 8.84
N PHE A 45 3.04 7.00 8.44
CA PHE A 45 3.09 6.61 7.03
C PHE A 45 2.01 7.30 6.20
N GLN A 46 0.76 7.30 6.68
CA GLN A 46 -0.37 7.92 5.99
C GLN A 46 -0.16 9.44 5.82
N GLN A 47 0.33 10.12 6.85
CA GLN A 47 0.52 11.56 6.80
C GLN A 47 1.70 11.97 5.89
N TYR A 48 2.83 11.27 6.00
CA TYR A 48 4.09 11.76 5.43
C TYR A 48 4.56 10.96 4.20
N CYS A 49 4.24 9.67 4.12
CA CYS A 49 4.79 8.77 3.11
C CYS A 49 3.80 8.47 1.98
N ALA A 50 2.51 8.29 2.33
CA ALA A 50 1.46 7.92 1.39
C ALA A 50 1.22 8.92 0.23
N PRO A 51 1.44 10.24 0.35
CA PRO A 51 1.33 11.14 -0.80
C PRO A 51 2.19 10.69 -2.00
N CYS A 52 3.38 10.16 -1.74
CA CYS A 52 4.27 9.63 -2.77
C CYS A 52 4.16 8.10 -2.93
N HIS A 53 4.19 7.35 -1.83
CA HIS A 53 4.23 5.89 -1.85
C HIS A 53 2.85 5.23 -1.96
N GLY A 54 1.76 5.99 -1.88
CA GLY A 54 0.39 5.48 -1.82
C GLY A 54 0.04 4.95 -0.44
N VAL A 55 -1.26 4.93 -0.10
CA VAL A 55 -1.76 4.40 1.18
C VAL A 55 -1.44 2.92 1.36
N GLY A 56 -1.29 2.19 0.25
CA GLY A 56 -0.88 0.78 0.23
C GLY A 56 0.63 0.56 0.11
N GLY A 57 1.44 1.62 0.03
CA GLY A 57 2.90 1.55 -0.06
C GLY A 57 3.46 1.04 -1.39
N LYS A 58 2.67 1.02 -2.47
CA LYS A 58 3.08 0.45 -3.77
C LYS A 58 3.81 1.42 -4.70
N GLY A 59 4.07 2.65 -4.25
CA GLY A 59 4.67 3.69 -5.07
C GLY A 59 3.69 4.33 -6.06
N ASP A 60 2.41 4.34 -5.70
CA ASP A 60 1.28 4.81 -6.52
C ASP A 60 0.51 5.96 -5.84
N GLY A 61 1.20 6.76 -5.02
CA GLY A 61 0.62 7.93 -4.38
C GLY A 61 0.17 9.00 -5.39
N PRO A 62 -0.74 9.91 -5.00
CA PRO A 62 -1.30 10.92 -5.90
C PRO A 62 -0.26 11.84 -6.55
N VAL A 63 0.93 12.01 -5.94
CA VAL A 63 2.01 12.81 -6.54
C VAL A 63 3.06 11.97 -7.28
N ALA A 64 2.94 10.64 -7.28
CA ALA A 64 3.97 9.73 -7.80
C ALA A 64 4.30 9.96 -9.29
N SER A 65 3.30 10.31 -10.11
CA SER A 65 3.47 10.57 -11.54
C SER A 65 4.16 11.90 -11.84
N ALA A 66 4.22 12.83 -10.88
CA ALA A 66 4.86 14.13 -11.02
C ALA A 66 6.35 14.12 -10.63
N LEU A 67 6.85 13.02 -10.05
CA LEU A 67 8.25 12.86 -9.64
C LEU A 67 9.10 12.34 -10.80
N ARG A 68 10.38 12.73 -10.85
CA ARG A 68 11.32 12.23 -11.86
C ARG A 68 11.63 10.76 -11.65
N ALA A 69 11.83 10.35 -10.39
CA ALA A 69 11.99 8.97 -10.02
C ALA A 69 10.68 8.44 -9.44
N ARG A 70 10.19 7.32 -9.99
CA ARG A 70 9.01 6.66 -9.44
C ARG A 70 9.31 6.19 -8.01
N PRO A 71 8.44 6.50 -7.03
CA PRO A 71 8.59 5.98 -5.68
C PRO A 71 8.62 4.45 -5.66
N SER A 72 9.48 3.87 -4.82
CA SER A 72 9.60 2.42 -4.68
C SER A 72 8.31 1.79 -4.16
N ASP A 73 8.01 0.58 -4.63
CA ASP A 73 7.06 -0.33 -4.00
C ASP A 73 7.66 -0.86 -2.69
N LEU A 74 7.22 -0.26 -1.59
CA LEU A 74 7.69 -0.58 -0.25
C LEU A 74 7.19 -1.95 0.21
N THR A 75 6.14 -2.51 -0.37
CA THR A 75 5.61 -3.83 0.01
C THR A 75 6.52 -4.98 -0.43
N ALA A 76 7.50 -4.69 -1.30
CA ALA A 76 8.39 -5.67 -1.91
C ALA A 76 9.81 -5.71 -1.32
N LEU A 77 10.11 -4.92 -0.29
CA LEU A 77 11.48 -4.74 0.23
C LEU A 77 12.08 -6.03 0.79
N ALA A 78 11.27 -6.84 1.50
CA ALA A 78 11.69 -8.14 2.01
C ALA A 78 12.09 -9.08 0.87
N ARG A 79 11.25 -9.15 -0.18
CA ARG A 79 11.55 -9.94 -1.40
C ARG A 79 12.83 -9.46 -2.08
N GLN A 80 13.01 -8.15 -2.23
CA GLN A 80 14.19 -7.56 -2.84
C GLN A 80 15.48 -7.80 -2.01
N SER A 81 15.33 -8.20 -0.75
CA SER A 81 16.43 -8.41 0.20
C SER A 81 16.56 -9.86 0.64
N GLY A 82 16.33 -10.81 -0.28
CA GLY A 82 16.54 -12.24 -0.01
C GLY A 82 15.45 -12.88 0.86
N GLY A 83 14.29 -12.23 0.98
CA GLY A 83 13.13 -12.73 1.72
C GLY A 83 13.01 -12.21 3.15
N ALA A 84 14.04 -11.56 3.68
CA ALA A 84 14.03 -10.90 4.98
C ALA A 84 13.84 -9.39 4.82
N PHE A 85 13.00 -8.78 5.67
CA PHE A 85 12.81 -7.34 5.64
C PHE A 85 14.11 -6.60 6.05
N PRO A 86 14.65 -5.69 5.21
CA PRO A 86 15.92 -5.02 5.49
C PRO A 86 15.72 -3.81 6.43
N GLY A 87 15.23 -4.04 7.65
CA GLY A 87 14.77 -2.97 8.55
C GLY A 87 15.84 -1.91 8.87
N GLU A 88 17.09 -2.31 9.05
CA GLU A 88 18.19 -1.36 9.29
C GLU A 88 18.46 -0.47 8.06
N ARG A 89 18.44 -1.06 6.85
CA ARG A 89 18.61 -0.30 5.61
C ARG A 89 17.50 0.73 5.43
N VAL A 90 16.25 0.33 5.69
CA VAL A 90 15.09 1.24 5.63
C VAL A 90 15.25 2.37 6.64
N ARG A 91 15.61 2.05 7.89
CA ARG A 91 15.89 3.04 8.94
C ARG A 91 16.93 4.05 8.49
N ASN A 92 18.10 3.59 8.04
CA ASN A 92 19.21 4.43 7.61
C ASN A 92 18.81 5.34 6.43
N PHE A 93 18.05 4.81 5.48
CA PHE A 93 17.58 5.58 4.32
C PHE A 93 16.61 6.70 4.70
N VAL A 94 15.68 6.45 5.63
CA VAL A 94 14.71 7.44 6.13
C VAL A 94 15.38 8.48 7.04
N THR A 95 16.34 8.06 7.88
CA THR A 95 17.08 9.00 8.74
C THR A 95 18.12 9.82 7.98
N GLY A 96 18.50 9.39 6.77
CA GLY A 96 19.55 9.99 5.94
C GLY A 96 20.96 9.53 6.29
N THR A 97 21.10 8.53 7.16
CA THR A 97 22.41 8.00 7.56
C THR A 97 22.99 7.18 6.41
N GLY A 98 24.20 7.51 5.95
CA GLY A 98 24.89 6.76 4.88
C GLY A 98 24.41 7.04 3.45
N ARG A 99 23.67 8.15 3.22
CA ARG A 99 23.32 8.60 1.85
C ARG A 99 24.44 9.48 1.28
N THR A 100 24.96 9.13 0.12
CA THR A 100 25.68 10.09 -0.74
C THR A 100 24.64 10.99 -1.40
N LEU A 101 24.55 12.24 -0.98
CA LEU A 101 23.61 13.21 -1.55
C LEU A 101 24.29 13.96 -2.70
N PRO A 102 23.55 14.28 -3.78
CA PRO A 102 24.00 15.28 -4.73
C PRO A 102 24.29 16.60 -4.00
N ALA A 103 25.38 17.29 -4.37
CA ALA A 103 25.74 18.58 -3.79
C ALA A 103 24.71 19.69 -4.10
N HIS A 104 23.86 19.49 -5.11
CA HIS A 104 22.81 20.42 -5.52
C HIS A 104 21.55 19.68 -5.98
N GLY A 105 20.41 20.34 -5.84
CA GLY A 105 19.08 19.79 -6.16
C GLY A 105 18.38 19.19 -4.94
N THR A 106 17.05 19.15 -4.98
CA THR A 106 16.25 18.57 -3.90
C THR A 106 16.15 17.06 -4.07
N THR A 107 16.37 16.29 -3.01
CA THR A 107 15.99 14.87 -3.04
C THR A 107 14.47 14.79 -3.02
N GLU A 108 13.87 14.11 -4.01
CA GLU A 108 12.41 13.96 -4.12
C GLU A 108 11.81 13.22 -2.92
N MET A 109 12.60 12.36 -2.28
CA MET A 109 12.32 11.83 -0.94
C MET A 109 13.06 12.65 0.12
N PRO A 110 12.35 13.35 1.03
CA PRO A 110 12.97 14.10 2.10
C PRO A 110 13.83 13.24 3.03
N ILE A 111 14.81 13.86 3.68
CA ILE A 111 15.52 13.26 4.80
C ILE A 111 14.65 13.42 6.06
N TRP A 112 13.69 12.52 6.21
CA TRP A 112 12.67 12.58 7.27
C TRP A 112 13.27 12.64 8.67
N GLY A 113 14.41 11.98 8.91
CA GLY A 113 15.09 12.09 10.20
C GLY A 113 15.49 13.53 10.58
N GLN A 114 15.95 14.32 9.61
CA GLN A 114 16.27 15.74 9.86
C GLN A 114 15.00 16.58 10.00
N MET A 115 13.98 16.30 9.18
CA MET A 115 12.70 17.00 9.23
C MET A 115 11.98 16.81 10.58
N PHE A 116 11.96 15.60 11.14
CA PHE A 116 11.36 15.36 12.46
C PHE A 116 12.18 15.99 13.59
N ARG A 117 13.51 15.93 13.53
CA ARG A 117 14.39 16.58 14.53
C ARG A 117 14.23 18.11 14.61
N ALA A 118 13.74 18.75 13.55
CA ALA A 118 13.44 20.17 13.58
C ALA A 118 12.28 20.54 14.54
N PHE A 119 11.45 19.57 14.93
CA PHE A 119 10.23 19.81 15.72
C PHE A 119 10.02 18.82 16.88
N GLU A 120 10.82 17.77 17.00
CA GLU A 120 10.68 16.72 18.02
C GLU A 120 12.02 16.43 18.71
N SER A 121 11.97 15.97 19.95
CA SER A 121 13.17 15.49 20.65
C SER A 121 13.74 14.24 20.00
N ASP A 122 15.05 14.01 20.11
CA ASP A 122 15.72 12.84 19.54
C ASP A 122 15.10 11.51 19.99
N ALA A 123 14.63 11.44 21.24
CA ALA A 123 13.93 10.26 21.75
C ALA A 123 12.64 9.99 20.98
N ARG A 124 11.83 11.03 20.75
CA ARG A 124 10.55 10.93 20.04
C ARG A 124 10.76 10.64 18.55
N VAL A 125 11.78 11.23 17.92
CA VAL A 125 12.16 10.90 16.54
C VAL A 125 12.56 9.43 16.43
N ARG A 126 13.36 8.92 17.37
CA ARG A 126 13.78 7.51 17.38
C ARG A 126 12.60 6.55 17.45
N GLU A 127 11.62 6.87 18.30
CA GLU A 127 10.38 6.10 18.44
C GLU A 127 9.52 6.18 17.18
N ARG A 128 9.25 7.38 16.64
CA ARG A 128 8.50 7.58 15.39
C ARG A 128 9.09 6.79 14.23
N ILE A 129 10.40 6.87 14.03
CA ILE A 129 11.10 6.13 12.97
C ILE A 129 11.06 4.63 13.24
N GLY A 130 11.21 4.19 14.49
CA GLY A 130 11.05 2.79 14.87
C GLY A 130 9.68 2.24 14.48
N ASN A 131 8.62 2.91 14.90
CA ASN A 131 7.25 2.51 14.61
C ASN A 131 6.93 2.57 13.11
N LEU A 132 7.45 3.57 12.39
CA LEU A 132 7.33 3.66 10.93
C LEU A 132 7.99 2.46 10.24
N VAL A 133 9.20 2.09 10.65
CA VAL A 133 9.91 0.92 10.07
C VAL A 133 9.15 -0.37 10.36
N THR A 134 8.63 -0.55 11.58
CA THR A 134 7.78 -1.69 11.94
C THR A 134 6.49 -1.73 11.12
N TYR A 135 5.88 -0.58 10.84
CA TYR A 135 4.72 -0.52 9.96
C TYR A 135 5.08 -0.92 8.52
N ILE A 136 6.19 -0.42 7.98
CA ILE A 136 6.68 -0.81 6.65
C ILE A 136 6.95 -2.31 6.60
N GLU A 137 7.53 -2.90 7.66
CA GLU A 137 7.68 -4.35 7.80
C GLU A 137 6.34 -5.08 7.78
N SER A 138 5.33 -4.56 8.46
CA SER A 138 3.99 -5.18 8.52
C SER A 138 3.23 -5.18 7.19
N ILE A 139 3.56 -4.27 6.27
CA ILE A 139 2.94 -4.20 4.93
C ILE A 139 3.75 -4.94 3.87
N GLN A 140 4.83 -5.64 4.25
CA GLN A 140 5.53 -6.51 3.32
C GLN A 140 4.59 -7.60 2.83
N VAL A 141 4.56 -7.82 1.52
CA VAL A 141 3.89 -9.00 0.98
C VAL A 141 4.65 -10.22 1.51
N PRO A 142 3.97 -11.17 2.17
CA PRO A 142 4.59 -12.39 2.63
C PRO A 142 5.35 -13.06 1.49
N THR A 143 6.62 -13.37 1.73
CA THR A 143 7.43 -14.17 0.81
C THR A 143 6.87 -15.60 0.68
N THR A 144 5.99 -15.98 1.60
CA THR A 144 5.13 -17.15 1.56
C THR A 144 3.71 -16.80 1.10
N GLY A 145 3.44 -17.01 -0.19
CA GLY A 145 2.07 -17.20 -0.70
C GLY A 145 1.21 -15.95 -0.87
N ASN A 146 1.48 -15.20 -1.94
CA ASN A 146 0.50 -14.46 -2.77
C ASN A 146 1.20 -13.61 -3.86
N ASP A 147 2.53 -13.45 -3.74
CA ASP A 147 3.46 -13.14 -4.84
C ASP A 147 4.25 -14.39 -5.27
N ASP A 148 3.55 -15.51 -5.41
CA ASP A 148 4.14 -16.79 -5.75
C ASP A 148 4.66 -16.84 -7.20
N ALA A 149 5.36 -17.93 -7.54
CA ALA A 149 5.70 -18.22 -8.93
C ALA A 149 4.46 -18.14 -9.85
N GLY A 150 3.27 -18.48 -9.34
CA GLY A 150 1.99 -18.41 -10.05
C GLY A 150 1.58 -17.01 -10.47
N SER A 151 1.59 -16.04 -9.55
CA SER A 151 1.26 -14.63 -9.80
C SER A 151 2.21 -14.02 -10.84
N ARG A 152 3.52 -14.35 -10.77
CA ARG A 152 4.49 -13.94 -11.80
C ARG A 152 4.22 -14.60 -13.15
N LEU A 153 4.05 -15.92 -13.18
CA LEU A 153 3.74 -16.66 -14.40
C LEU A 153 2.45 -16.12 -15.04
N PHE A 154 1.43 -15.85 -14.24
CA PHE A 154 0.16 -15.28 -14.70
C PHE A 154 0.35 -13.90 -15.33
N ARG A 155 1.06 -12.98 -14.67
CA ARG A 155 1.33 -11.66 -15.25
C ARG A 155 2.13 -11.73 -16.55
N THR A 156 3.12 -12.62 -16.62
CA THR A 156 3.99 -12.75 -17.79
C THR A 156 3.27 -13.40 -18.97
N HIS A 157 2.42 -14.40 -18.72
CA HIS A 157 1.90 -15.29 -19.75
C HIS A 157 0.39 -15.16 -20.00
N CYS A 158 -0.39 -14.77 -18.99
CA CYS A 158 -1.85 -14.81 -19.05
C CYS A 158 -2.49 -13.42 -19.08
N ALA A 159 -1.89 -12.41 -18.44
CA ALA A 159 -2.50 -11.10 -18.23
C ALA A 159 -2.71 -10.28 -19.52
N SER A 160 -2.00 -10.58 -20.61
CA SER A 160 -2.23 -9.93 -21.91
C SER A 160 -3.66 -10.16 -22.43
N CYS A 161 -4.25 -11.32 -22.10
CA CYS A 161 -5.62 -11.68 -22.48
C CYS A 161 -6.56 -11.57 -21.28
N HIS A 162 -6.18 -12.11 -20.12
CA HIS A 162 -7.07 -12.18 -18.94
C HIS A 162 -7.03 -10.93 -18.05
N GLY A 163 -6.17 -9.94 -18.34
CA GLY A 163 -5.98 -8.76 -17.52
C GLY A 163 -5.15 -9.02 -16.27
N SER A 164 -4.55 -7.97 -15.69
CA SER A 164 -3.68 -8.12 -14.51
C SER A 164 -4.44 -8.56 -13.25
N THR A 165 -5.76 -8.37 -13.22
CA THR A 165 -6.64 -8.83 -12.14
C THR A 165 -7.37 -10.13 -12.46
N GLY A 166 -7.16 -10.71 -13.65
CA GLY A 166 -7.82 -11.94 -14.07
C GLY A 166 -9.28 -11.79 -14.47
N ARG A 167 -9.77 -10.58 -14.75
CA ARG A 167 -11.20 -10.32 -15.04
C ARG A 167 -11.59 -10.54 -16.50
N GLY A 168 -10.64 -10.94 -17.35
CA GLY A 168 -10.88 -11.10 -18.78
C GLY A 168 -10.77 -9.80 -19.58
N ASP A 169 -10.16 -8.78 -18.98
CA ASP A 169 -10.06 -7.40 -19.50
C ASP A 169 -8.63 -7.05 -19.95
N GLY A 170 -7.87 -8.05 -20.42
CA GLY A 170 -6.52 -7.82 -20.94
C GLY A 170 -6.53 -6.99 -22.22
N PRO A 171 -5.42 -6.32 -22.57
CA PRO A 171 -5.33 -5.48 -23.77
C PRO A 171 -5.62 -6.23 -25.08
N MET A 172 -5.42 -7.56 -25.10
CA MET A 172 -5.75 -8.42 -26.24
C MET A 172 -7.16 -9.02 -26.19
N ALA A 173 -7.89 -8.87 -25.09
CA ALA A 173 -9.21 -9.52 -24.89
C ALA A 173 -10.20 -9.21 -26.01
N MET A 174 -10.22 -7.95 -26.48
CA MET A 174 -11.13 -7.48 -27.53
C MET A 174 -10.72 -7.93 -28.94
N GLN A 175 -9.51 -8.47 -29.11
CA GLN A 175 -8.99 -8.94 -30.39
C GLN A 175 -9.20 -10.45 -30.60
N LEU A 176 -9.67 -11.16 -29.56
CA LEU A 176 -9.96 -12.59 -29.61
C LEU A 176 -11.37 -12.84 -30.14
N ARG A 177 -11.57 -13.97 -30.81
CA ARG A 177 -12.89 -14.43 -31.26
C ARG A 177 -13.81 -14.73 -30.09
N ARG A 178 -13.24 -15.20 -28.98
CA ARG A 178 -13.97 -15.38 -27.71
C ARG A 178 -13.29 -14.59 -26.61
N MET A 179 -14.07 -13.72 -25.97
CA MET A 179 -13.57 -12.94 -24.84
C MET A 179 -13.11 -13.87 -23.71
N PRO A 180 -11.94 -13.62 -23.11
CA PRO A 180 -11.48 -14.39 -21.96
C PRO A 180 -12.48 -14.27 -20.80
N PRO A 181 -12.81 -15.36 -20.09
CA PRO A 181 -13.73 -15.30 -18.97
C PRO A 181 -13.11 -14.56 -17.78
N ASP A 182 -13.97 -13.96 -16.97
CA ASP A 182 -13.62 -13.50 -15.62
C ASP A 182 -13.22 -14.70 -14.74
N LEU A 183 -11.93 -14.80 -14.45
CA LEU A 183 -11.31 -15.89 -13.71
C LEU A 183 -11.54 -15.75 -12.20
N THR A 184 -11.95 -14.58 -11.69
CA THR A 184 -12.16 -14.36 -10.24
C THR A 184 -13.45 -15.01 -9.72
N GLN A 185 -14.28 -15.52 -10.64
CA GLN A 185 -15.64 -15.99 -10.37
C GLN A 185 -15.80 -17.50 -10.36
N PHE A 186 -14.73 -18.26 -10.52
CA PHE A 186 -14.79 -19.71 -10.63
C PHE A 186 -15.34 -20.34 -9.35
N THR A 187 -14.92 -19.89 -8.18
CA THR A 187 -15.48 -20.38 -6.90
C THR A 187 -16.99 -20.19 -6.84
N ARG A 188 -17.49 -18.99 -7.18
CA ARG A 188 -18.94 -18.71 -7.18
C ARG A 188 -19.69 -19.57 -8.21
N ARG A 189 -19.15 -19.73 -9.42
CA ARG A 189 -19.77 -20.51 -10.50
C ARG A 189 -19.77 -22.02 -10.23
N ASN A 190 -18.94 -22.50 -9.30
CA ASN A 190 -18.79 -23.92 -8.97
C ASN A 190 -19.24 -24.21 -7.53
N GLY A 191 -20.32 -23.57 -7.09
CA GLY A 191 -20.97 -23.89 -5.81
C GLY A 191 -20.14 -23.56 -4.57
N GLY A 192 -19.27 -22.55 -4.64
CA GLY A 192 -18.39 -22.16 -3.54
C GLY A 192 -17.06 -22.91 -3.48
N VAL A 193 -16.78 -23.80 -4.45
CA VAL A 193 -15.53 -24.56 -4.52
C VAL A 193 -14.74 -24.15 -5.76
N PHE A 194 -13.45 -23.85 -5.59
CA PHE A 194 -12.57 -23.58 -6.73
C PHE A 194 -12.21 -24.89 -7.46
N PRO A 195 -12.51 -25.04 -8.77
CA PRO A 195 -12.31 -26.30 -9.49
C PRO A 195 -10.86 -26.48 -9.95
N SER A 196 -9.93 -26.68 -9.02
CA SER A 196 -8.48 -26.69 -9.26
C SER A 196 -8.03 -27.66 -10.36
N GLU A 197 -8.53 -28.89 -10.36
CA GLU A 197 -8.19 -29.92 -11.37
C GLU A 197 -8.64 -29.53 -12.77
N GLN A 198 -9.84 -28.97 -12.90
CA GLN A 198 -10.34 -28.51 -14.20
C GLN A 198 -9.51 -27.35 -14.73
N VAL A 199 -9.17 -26.38 -13.86
CA VAL A 199 -8.30 -25.25 -14.21
C VAL A 199 -6.92 -25.74 -14.62
N TYR A 200 -6.33 -26.69 -13.88
CA TYR A 200 -5.05 -27.30 -14.22
C TYR A 200 -5.08 -27.87 -15.65
N ARG A 201 -6.08 -28.70 -15.97
CA ARG A 201 -6.19 -29.33 -17.30
C ARG A 201 -6.35 -28.29 -18.42
N ILE A 202 -7.11 -27.23 -18.19
CA ILE A 202 -7.29 -26.15 -19.16
C ILE A 202 -5.97 -25.42 -19.43
N VAL A 203 -5.23 -25.07 -18.37
CA VAL A 203 -3.93 -24.39 -18.49
C VAL A 203 -2.92 -25.31 -19.16
N ASP A 204 -2.80 -26.56 -18.73
CA ASP A 204 -1.92 -27.55 -19.35
C ASP A 204 -2.22 -27.69 -20.85
N GLY A 205 -3.50 -27.89 -21.16
CA GLY A 205 -4.04 -27.84 -22.51
C GLY A 205 -3.78 -29.07 -23.37
N ARG A 206 -2.80 -29.93 -23.01
CA ARG A 206 -2.42 -31.13 -23.77
C ARG A 206 -3.54 -32.18 -23.87
N ASP A 207 -4.39 -32.28 -22.85
CA ASP A 207 -5.49 -33.26 -22.77
C ASP A 207 -6.88 -32.64 -23.03
N VAL A 208 -6.94 -31.38 -23.47
CA VAL A 208 -8.22 -30.72 -23.78
C VAL A 208 -8.54 -30.94 -25.25
N MET A 209 -9.47 -31.85 -25.52
CA MET A 209 -10.02 -32.09 -26.86
C MET A 209 -10.63 -30.79 -27.41
N SER A 210 -10.04 -30.25 -28.48
CA SER A 210 -10.54 -29.05 -29.16
C SER A 210 -10.43 -29.24 -30.67
N HIS A 211 -11.53 -29.02 -31.39
CA HIS A 211 -11.54 -28.88 -32.84
C HIS A 211 -11.49 -27.38 -33.19
N GLY A 212 -10.53 -26.96 -34.03
CA GLY A 212 -10.38 -25.58 -34.52
C GLY A 212 -9.20 -24.80 -33.94
N ASP A 213 -9.12 -23.52 -34.28
CA ASP A 213 -8.04 -22.60 -33.85
C ASP A 213 -8.18 -22.26 -32.35
N ARG A 214 -7.46 -22.99 -31.50
CA ARG A 214 -7.42 -22.73 -30.07
C ARG A 214 -6.70 -21.41 -29.79
N GLU A 215 -7.44 -20.40 -29.30
CA GLU A 215 -6.86 -19.08 -28.96
C GLU A 215 -6.06 -19.10 -27.65
N MET A 216 -6.47 -19.91 -26.67
CA MET A 216 -5.70 -20.12 -25.44
C MET A 216 -4.56 -21.12 -25.71
N PRO A 217 -3.28 -20.74 -25.56
CA PRO A 217 -2.18 -21.65 -25.87
C PRO A 217 -2.20 -22.95 -25.05
N VAL A 218 -1.52 -23.98 -25.56
CA VAL A 218 -1.18 -25.20 -24.81
C VAL A 218 0.00 -24.87 -23.90
N TRP A 219 -0.26 -24.35 -22.69
CA TRP A 219 0.82 -23.84 -21.82
C TRP A 219 1.74 -24.94 -21.29
N GLY A 220 1.26 -26.20 -21.21
CA GLY A 220 2.13 -27.34 -20.90
C GLY A 220 3.29 -27.49 -21.91
N ASP A 221 3.02 -27.20 -23.18
CA ASP A 221 4.03 -27.23 -24.24
C ASP A 221 4.90 -25.98 -24.22
N ALA A 222 4.29 -24.80 -24.06
CA ALA A 222 5.03 -23.54 -23.98
C ALA A 222 6.02 -23.54 -22.82
N PHE A 223 5.62 -24.00 -21.63
CA PHE A 223 6.51 -24.07 -20.46
C PHE A 223 7.61 -25.11 -20.61
N ARG A 224 7.38 -26.17 -21.39
CA ARG A 224 8.40 -27.16 -21.72
C ARG A 224 9.48 -26.60 -22.66
N MET A 225 9.13 -25.68 -23.55
CA MET A 225 10.04 -25.10 -24.56
C MET A 225 10.84 -23.88 -24.06
N THR A 226 10.51 -23.30 -22.91
CA THR A 226 11.25 -22.15 -22.36
C THR A 226 12.67 -22.51 -21.92
N THR A 227 13.64 -21.59 -22.03
CA THR A 227 14.99 -21.77 -21.46
C THR A 227 14.92 -21.94 -19.94
N GLY A 228 15.43 -23.06 -19.42
CA GLY A 228 15.14 -23.53 -18.05
C GLY A 228 13.91 -24.45 -17.96
N GLY A 229 13.40 -24.91 -19.09
CA GLY A 229 12.37 -25.93 -19.25
C GLY A 229 12.86 -27.25 -18.69
N GLY A 230 12.68 -27.44 -17.38
CA GLY A 230 12.84 -28.74 -16.75
C GLY A 230 11.84 -29.74 -17.31
N GLY A 231 12.10 -31.03 -17.06
CA GLY A 231 11.20 -32.13 -17.46
C GLY A 231 9.78 -32.00 -16.90
N ALA A 232 8.94 -33.01 -17.14
CA ALA A 232 7.51 -32.99 -16.82
C ALA A 232 7.16 -32.46 -15.41
N ALA A 233 7.99 -32.76 -14.40
CA ALA A 233 7.82 -32.26 -13.03
C ALA A 233 7.91 -30.72 -12.91
N ALA A 234 8.82 -30.08 -13.63
CA ALA A 234 8.97 -28.62 -13.60
C ALA A 234 7.82 -27.91 -14.31
N VAL A 235 7.31 -28.50 -15.41
CA VAL A 235 6.10 -28.01 -16.08
C VAL A 235 4.90 -28.11 -15.14
N LYS A 236 4.71 -29.27 -14.50
CA LYS A 236 3.65 -29.47 -13.51
C LYS A 236 3.72 -28.43 -12.39
N ALA A 237 4.90 -28.21 -11.81
CA ALA A 237 5.08 -27.25 -10.73
C ALA A 237 4.72 -25.80 -11.13
N ARG A 238 4.99 -25.40 -12.38
CA ARG A 238 4.60 -24.08 -12.90
C ARG A 238 3.08 -23.96 -13.03
N ILE A 239 2.42 -24.98 -13.57
CA ILE A 239 0.97 -24.99 -13.72
C ILE A 239 0.29 -25.01 -12.35
N ASP A 240 0.76 -25.85 -11.42
CA ASP A 240 0.28 -25.90 -10.03
C ASP A 240 0.39 -24.52 -9.35
N ALA A 241 1.47 -23.78 -9.63
CA ALA A 241 1.62 -22.43 -9.09
C ALA A 241 0.57 -21.46 -9.65
N ILE A 242 0.31 -21.48 -10.95
CA ILE A 242 -0.75 -20.67 -11.57
C ILE A 242 -2.12 -21.03 -10.99
N VAL A 243 -2.42 -22.34 -10.84
CA VAL A 243 -3.69 -22.81 -10.26
C VAL A 243 -3.88 -22.31 -8.83
N ARG A 244 -2.82 -22.37 -8.00
CA ARG A 244 -2.85 -21.82 -6.63
C ARG A 244 -3.07 -20.31 -6.62
N TYR A 245 -2.41 -19.57 -7.50
CA TYR A 245 -2.64 -18.13 -7.64
C TYR A 245 -4.09 -17.83 -8.03
N LEU A 246 -4.64 -18.54 -9.02
CA LEU A 246 -6.02 -18.37 -9.45
C LEU A 246 -7.02 -18.68 -8.33
N ALA A 247 -6.76 -19.70 -7.51
CA ALA A 247 -7.57 -19.97 -6.32
C ALA A 247 -7.55 -18.80 -5.31
N GLY A 248 -6.42 -18.11 -5.19
CA GLY A 248 -6.24 -16.99 -4.25
C GLY A 248 -6.92 -15.68 -4.65
N ILE A 249 -7.18 -15.47 -5.95
CA ILE A 249 -7.82 -14.24 -6.47
C ILE A 249 -9.35 -14.34 -6.59
N GLN A 250 -9.95 -15.41 -6.07
CA GLN A 250 -11.39 -15.62 -6.16
C GLN A 250 -12.15 -14.60 -5.30
N GLU A 251 -13.22 -14.02 -5.86
CA GLU A 251 -14.09 -13.12 -5.12
C GLU A 251 -14.83 -13.91 -4.04
N ARG A 252 -14.76 -13.42 -2.79
CA ARG A 252 -15.55 -13.98 -1.69
C ARG A 252 -16.99 -13.50 -1.87
N GLY A 253 -17.95 -14.42 -1.83
CA GLY A 253 -19.36 -14.07 -1.91
C GLY A 253 -19.73 -13.05 -0.83
N VAL A 254 -20.47 -12.01 -1.23
CA VAL A 254 -21.17 -11.10 -0.33
C VAL A 254 -22.46 -11.75 0.11
#